data_AF-A0A976Q725-F1
#
_entry.id   AF-A0A976Q725-F1
#
_cell.length_a   1.000
_cell.length_b   1.000
_cell.length_c   1.000
_cell.angle_alpha   90.00
_cell.angle_beta   90.00
_cell.angle_gamma   90.00
#
_symmetry.space_group_name_H-M   'P 1'
#
loop_
_entity.id
_entity.type
_entity.pdbx_description
1 polymer ?
#
loop_
_entity_poly.entity_id
_entity_poly.type
_entity_poly.pdbx_seq_one_letter_code
_entity_poly.pdbx_strand_id
1 'polypeptide(L)'
;MLIVIDNSGSMGEEQANLARNFPNLIQRLQNLQNDTGTGNAVADVNIMLTTTDLGNTRCYGTTPEGGDPVTTGCNEKIADGQFAAVGTTIPDASKACTDVCEDDVVIQDDRPFIHFRANSNNVEDVEDKDVNGDGTPDDEVAQALACLGPQGIHGCGLESPLEAMMQALDPNADHNKGDEPFLRKGAMLAILLMTDEADCSIDETQHPEIFDEEGDKEFWEVNPHTEKKEMTSAVCWNAGVECTGDSPYECESTDEPLRSLDRYKNYLNHLIDDDGKEVVMLGIVGVPPVTEHNEEPPYEPTAGGVLELEYRDWVDELYPEGDILPEDDSADPRRGADYQQYAFGIGPGCTGETDNGEFTGQAIPPRRIRDVCESLNREPSEEDEEGRIRCCMESICDDDFSAAIQCLTGLVEVVPPPQ
;
A
#
# COMPACT_ATOMS: atom_id res chain seq x y z
N MET A 1 7.14 -10.92 -5.65
CA MET A 1 6.48 -9.99 -4.74
C MET A 1 6.34 -8.66 -5.44
N LEU A 2 5.12 -8.15 -5.53
CA LEU A 2 4.82 -6.80 -6.02
C LEU A 2 4.55 -5.92 -4.81
N ILE A 3 5.18 -4.75 -4.75
CA ILE A 3 4.97 -3.75 -3.71
C ILE A 3 4.47 -2.48 -4.40
N VAL A 4 3.26 -2.05 -4.08
CA VAL A 4 2.66 -0.82 -4.60
C VAL A 4 2.59 0.17 -3.45
N ILE A 5 3.34 1.26 -3.57
CA ILE A 5 3.51 2.25 -2.49
C ILE A 5 2.89 3.56 -2.93
N ASP A 6 1.99 4.07 -2.12
CA ASP A 6 1.48 5.41 -2.26
C ASP A 6 2.58 6.46 -2.08
N ASN A 7 2.74 7.31 -3.09
CA ASN A 7 3.73 8.38 -3.15
C ASN A 7 3.10 9.77 -3.07
N SER A 8 1.88 9.88 -2.54
CA SER A 8 1.18 11.13 -2.27
C SER A 8 1.85 11.94 -1.14
N GLY A 9 1.34 13.14 -0.91
CA GLY A 9 1.96 14.15 -0.05
C GLY A 9 2.05 13.78 1.44
N SER A 10 1.15 12.93 1.92
CA SER A 10 1.03 12.53 3.34
C SER A 10 1.94 11.36 3.71
N MET A 11 2.31 10.52 2.76
CA MET A 11 2.95 9.21 2.94
C MET A 11 4.40 9.20 3.46
N GLY A 12 4.93 10.35 3.88
CA GLY A 12 6.36 10.48 4.21
C GLY A 12 6.79 9.65 5.42
N GLU A 13 5.97 9.63 6.47
CA GLU A 13 6.27 8.94 7.73
C GLU A 13 6.07 7.43 7.59
N GLU A 14 4.99 7.05 6.93
CA GLU A 14 4.61 5.67 6.66
C GLU A 14 5.65 5.00 5.77
N GLN A 15 6.09 5.66 4.68
CA GLN A 15 7.18 5.15 3.83
C GLN A 15 8.48 4.95 4.61
N ALA A 16 8.80 5.83 5.58
CA ALA A 16 9.95 5.66 6.45
C ALA A 16 9.83 4.41 7.33
N ASN A 17 8.65 4.15 7.89
CA ASN A 17 8.37 2.95 8.67
C ASN A 17 8.52 1.68 7.82
N LEU A 18 7.93 1.67 6.62
CA LEU A 18 8.06 0.54 5.70
C LEU A 18 9.53 0.27 5.31
N ALA A 19 10.29 1.32 5.01
CA ALA A 19 11.68 1.18 4.59
C ALA A 19 12.58 0.58 5.70
N ARG A 20 12.34 0.93 6.98
CA ARG A 20 13.02 0.31 8.14
C ARG A 20 12.66 -1.17 8.34
N ASN A 21 11.51 -1.59 7.84
CA ASN A 21 11.01 -2.96 7.96
C ASN A 21 11.40 -3.87 6.78
N PHE A 22 11.91 -3.33 5.68
CA PHE A 22 12.38 -4.14 4.56
C PHE A 22 13.54 -5.09 4.85
N PRO A 23 14.54 -4.74 5.69
CA PRO A 23 15.56 -5.70 6.06
C PRO A 23 14.99 -6.94 6.76
N ASN A 24 14.04 -6.76 7.68
CA ASN A 24 13.30 -7.86 8.32
C ASN A 24 12.56 -8.74 7.29
N LEU A 25 11.94 -8.12 6.30
CA LEU A 25 11.27 -8.84 5.21
C LEU A 25 12.26 -9.71 4.43
N ILE A 26 13.40 -9.15 4.00
CA ILE A 26 14.42 -9.88 3.23
C ILE A 26 15.01 -11.02 4.06
N GLN A 27 15.36 -10.75 5.32
CA GLN A 27 15.89 -11.78 6.22
C GLN A 27 14.90 -12.95 6.37
N ARG A 28 13.58 -12.68 6.50
CA ARG A 28 12.56 -13.74 6.55
C ARG A 28 12.46 -14.50 5.23
N LEU A 29 12.41 -13.80 4.10
CA LEU A 29 12.34 -14.44 2.77
C LEU A 29 13.55 -15.34 2.48
N GLN A 30 14.75 -14.95 2.90
CA GLN A 30 15.98 -15.74 2.74
C GLN A 30 16.05 -16.95 3.70
N ASN A 31 15.35 -16.86 4.83
CA ASN A 31 15.29 -17.91 5.85
C ASN A 31 14.06 -18.81 5.78
N LEU A 32 13.19 -18.63 4.78
CA LEU A 32 12.04 -19.50 4.54
C LEU A 32 12.50 -20.97 4.55
N GLN A 33 11.78 -21.81 5.28
CA GLN A 33 12.09 -23.24 5.37
C GLN A 33 11.33 -24.01 4.30
N ASN A 34 11.87 -25.16 3.87
CA ASN A 34 11.11 -26.07 3.02
C ASN A 34 10.11 -26.91 3.86
N ASP A 35 9.08 -27.46 3.22
CA ASP A 35 8.02 -28.31 3.82
C ASP A 35 8.53 -29.52 4.62
N THR A 36 9.82 -29.83 4.54
CA THR A 36 10.44 -30.93 5.30
C THR A 36 11.05 -30.51 6.63
N GLY A 37 11.07 -29.20 6.94
CA GLY A 37 11.75 -28.64 8.11
C GLY A 37 13.26 -28.91 8.11
N THR A 38 13.83 -29.27 6.97
CA THR A 38 15.25 -29.62 6.83
C THR A 38 15.91 -28.76 5.76
N GLY A 39 16.48 -27.64 6.20
CA GLY A 39 17.20 -26.67 5.37
C GLY A 39 16.31 -25.53 4.87
N ASN A 40 16.94 -24.39 4.58
CA ASN A 40 16.27 -23.23 4.00
C ASN A 40 15.70 -23.64 2.62
N ALA A 41 14.42 -23.37 2.39
CA ALA A 41 13.90 -23.25 1.03
C ALA A 41 14.74 -22.18 0.36
N VAL A 42 15.49 -22.57 -0.67
CA VAL A 42 16.24 -21.60 -1.47
C VAL A 42 15.21 -20.78 -2.22
N ALA A 43 14.79 -19.66 -1.63
CA ALA A 43 13.80 -18.78 -2.23
C ALA A 43 14.44 -18.16 -3.48
N ASP A 44 13.90 -18.50 -4.65
CA ASP A 44 14.16 -17.79 -5.90
C ASP A 44 13.08 -16.72 -5.99
N VAL A 45 13.46 -15.46 -5.77
CA VAL A 45 12.52 -14.35 -5.50
C VAL A 45 12.74 -13.21 -6.49
N ASN A 46 11.64 -12.67 -7.01
CA ASN A 46 11.60 -11.38 -7.70
C ASN A 46 10.84 -10.38 -6.81
N ILE A 47 11.38 -9.18 -6.57
CA ILE A 47 10.70 -8.08 -5.86
C ILE A 47 10.66 -6.86 -6.76
N MET A 48 9.45 -6.44 -7.12
CA MET A 48 9.17 -5.27 -7.94
C MET A 48 8.42 -4.23 -7.12
N LEU A 49 8.82 -2.97 -7.27
CA LEU A 49 8.14 -1.82 -6.67
C LEU A 49 7.49 -0.99 -7.78
N THR A 50 6.33 -0.39 -7.50
CA THR A 50 5.67 0.64 -8.30
C THR A 50 4.92 1.59 -7.36
N THR A 51 4.39 2.68 -7.89
CA THR A 51 3.57 3.63 -7.14
C THR A 51 2.08 3.49 -7.43
N THR A 52 1.25 4.24 -6.71
CA THR A 52 -0.19 4.40 -6.98
C THR A 52 -0.51 5.44 -8.07
N ASP A 53 0.50 6.16 -8.59
CA ASP A 53 0.31 7.23 -9.58
C ASP A 53 0.20 6.69 -11.00
N LEU A 54 -1.01 6.79 -11.56
CA LEU A 54 -1.33 6.41 -12.94
C LEU A 54 -1.48 7.61 -13.89
N GLY A 55 -1.11 8.81 -13.44
CA GLY A 55 -1.12 10.01 -14.27
C GLY A 55 -2.51 10.59 -14.45
N ASN A 56 -3.27 10.67 -13.36
CA ASN A 56 -4.61 11.25 -13.37
C ASN A 56 -4.59 12.64 -14.00
N THR A 57 -5.58 12.98 -14.84
CA THR A 57 -5.57 14.25 -15.59
C THR A 57 -5.58 15.50 -14.72
N ARG A 58 -5.92 15.36 -13.43
CA ARG A 58 -5.95 16.43 -12.43
C ARG A 58 -4.65 16.58 -11.63
N CYS A 59 -3.76 15.61 -11.72
CA CYS A 59 -2.47 15.60 -11.05
C CYS A 59 -1.38 16.20 -11.95
N TYR A 60 -1.28 17.53 -11.95
CA TYR A 60 -0.28 18.24 -12.77
C TYR A 60 1.11 18.17 -12.15
N GLY A 61 2.10 17.75 -12.95
CA GLY A 61 3.51 17.82 -12.57
C GLY A 61 4.04 16.57 -11.85
N THR A 62 3.21 15.56 -11.66
CA THR A 62 3.65 14.25 -11.17
C THR A 62 4.38 13.47 -12.27
N THR A 63 5.12 12.42 -11.88
CA THR A 63 5.85 11.53 -12.79
C THR A 63 5.28 10.12 -12.65
N PRO A 64 4.15 9.81 -13.29
CA PRO A 64 3.44 8.57 -13.05
C PRO A 64 4.23 7.36 -13.53
N GLU A 65 4.37 6.37 -12.66
CA GLU A 65 4.93 5.06 -12.99
C GLU A 65 3.96 4.23 -13.82
N GLY A 66 2.63 4.41 -13.67
CA GLY A 66 1.68 3.69 -14.52
C GLY A 66 1.64 2.17 -14.30
N GLY A 67 2.18 1.68 -13.18
CA GLY A 67 2.43 0.26 -12.93
C GLY A 67 3.78 -0.25 -13.44
N ASP A 68 4.59 0.59 -14.09
CA ASP A 68 5.94 0.22 -14.48
C ASP A 68 6.87 0.13 -13.26
N PRO A 69 7.92 -0.71 -13.30
CA PRO A 69 8.80 -0.89 -12.15
C PRO A 69 9.63 0.36 -11.83
N VAL A 70 9.78 0.64 -10.54
CA VAL A 70 10.73 1.62 -10.03
C VAL A 70 12.07 0.95 -9.78
N THR A 71 13.11 1.44 -10.45
CA THR A 71 14.50 0.98 -10.30
C THR A 71 15.43 2.06 -9.74
N THR A 72 14.92 3.27 -9.54
CA THR A 72 15.69 4.42 -9.08
C THR A 72 15.65 4.49 -7.56
N GLY A 73 16.82 4.54 -6.93
CA GLY A 73 16.96 4.67 -5.48
C GLY A 73 16.51 6.03 -4.96
N CYS A 74 16.25 6.07 -3.66
CA CYS A 74 15.65 7.23 -3.03
C CYS A 74 16.58 8.46 -2.97
N ASN A 75 17.91 8.30 -2.99
CA ASN A 75 18.83 9.45 -3.02
C ASN A 75 18.77 10.19 -4.37
N GLU A 76 18.66 9.46 -5.48
CA GLU A 76 18.40 10.06 -6.79
C GLU A 76 17.04 10.77 -6.82
N LYS A 77 15.99 10.16 -6.25
CA LYS A 77 14.68 10.81 -6.09
C LYS A 77 14.74 12.10 -5.25
N ILE A 78 15.56 12.12 -4.19
CA ILE A 78 15.84 13.36 -3.42
C ILE A 78 16.49 14.41 -4.32
N ALA A 79 17.50 14.03 -5.11
CA ALA A 79 18.19 14.94 -6.02
C ALA A 79 17.26 15.53 -7.08
N ASP A 80 16.25 14.75 -7.50
CA ASP A 80 15.20 15.16 -8.44
C ASP A 80 14.05 15.94 -7.79
N GLY A 81 14.07 16.11 -6.46
CA GLY A 81 13.09 16.90 -5.72
C GLY A 81 11.78 16.17 -5.40
N GLN A 82 11.74 14.85 -5.52
CA GLN A 82 10.54 14.04 -5.26
C GLN A 82 10.11 14.02 -3.78
N PHE A 83 11.01 14.44 -2.86
CA PHE A 83 10.74 14.56 -1.42
C PHE A 83 10.48 16.01 -0.97
N ALA A 84 10.35 16.95 -1.91
CA ALA A 84 10.04 18.33 -1.62
C ALA A 84 8.59 18.61 -1.99
N ALA A 85 7.72 18.79 -1.00
CA ALA A 85 6.37 19.27 -1.26
C ALA A 85 6.42 20.67 -1.91
N VAL A 86 5.65 20.87 -2.98
CA VAL A 86 5.59 22.16 -3.68
C VAL A 86 5.01 23.22 -2.74
N GLY A 87 5.87 24.07 -2.18
CA GLY A 87 5.47 25.23 -1.38
C GLY A 87 5.31 24.98 0.12
N THR A 88 5.61 23.78 0.63
CA THR A 88 5.72 23.51 2.07
C THR A 88 7.08 22.89 2.39
N THR A 89 7.68 23.34 3.49
CA THR A 89 8.72 22.55 4.14
C THR A 89 7.99 21.50 4.95
N ILE A 90 7.79 20.30 4.41
CA ILE A 90 7.67 19.12 5.26
C ILE A 90 9.11 18.84 5.68
N PRO A 91 9.53 19.24 6.89
CA PRO A 91 10.79 18.73 7.41
C PRO A 91 10.63 17.20 7.45
N ASP A 92 11.67 16.43 7.21
CA ASP A 92 11.68 14.97 7.43
C ASP A 92 11.26 14.01 6.30
N ALA A 93 10.53 14.38 5.25
CA ALA A 93 10.14 13.37 4.23
C ALA A 93 11.36 12.68 3.58
N SER A 94 12.45 13.41 3.36
CA SER A 94 13.70 12.83 2.85
C SER A 94 14.40 11.89 3.85
N LYS A 95 14.09 11.96 5.15
CA LYS A 95 14.65 11.03 6.14
C LYS A 95 14.13 9.61 5.97
N ALA A 96 12.94 9.43 5.38
CA ALA A 96 12.49 8.13 4.93
C ALA A 96 13.55 7.41 4.09
N CYS A 97 14.31 8.17 3.30
CA CYS A 97 15.47 7.68 2.56
C CYS A 97 16.76 7.72 3.39
N THR A 98 17.16 8.89 3.88
CA THR A 98 18.53 9.08 4.41
C THR A 98 18.80 8.34 5.72
N ASP A 99 17.76 7.89 6.43
CA ASP A 99 17.91 7.09 7.65
C ASP A 99 18.31 5.64 7.35
N VAL A 100 17.91 5.11 6.19
CA VAL A 100 18.09 3.68 5.83
C VAL A 100 18.94 3.48 4.58
N CYS A 101 19.24 4.55 3.83
CA CYS A 101 19.97 4.50 2.57
C CYS A 101 21.03 5.61 2.50
N GLU A 102 22.27 5.28 2.86
CA GLU A 102 23.41 6.20 2.76
C GLU A 102 23.81 6.47 1.30
N ASP A 103 23.89 5.40 0.50
CA ASP A 103 24.19 5.42 -0.92
C ASP A 103 23.20 4.50 -1.64
N ASP A 104 22.65 4.93 -2.78
CA ASP A 104 21.73 4.10 -3.55
C ASP A 104 22.43 2.83 -4.04
N VAL A 105 21.81 1.67 -3.76
CA VAL A 105 22.29 0.38 -4.23
C VAL A 105 21.63 0.04 -5.57
N VAL A 106 22.45 -0.31 -6.57
CA VAL A 106 22.02 -0.42 -7.97
C VAL A 106 21.73 -1.87 -8.35
N ILE A 107 20.64 -2.08 -9.10
CA ILE A 107 20.38 -3.35 -9.80
C ILE A 107 21.33 -3.44 -11.01
N GLN A 108 22.14 -4.49 -11.06
CA GLN A 108 23.27 -4.63 -12.00
C GLN A 108 22.95 -5.30 -13.34
N ASP A 109 21.73 -5.76 -13.56
CA ASP A 109 21.32 -6.35 -14.83
C ASP A 109 20.09 -5.68 -15.46
N ASP A 110 19.68 -6.19 -16.61
CA ASP A 110 18.60 -5.60 -17.41
C ASP A 110 17.19 -5.86 -16.82
N ARG A 111 17.09 -6.57 -15.67
CA ARG A 111 15.80 -6.82 -15.02
C ARG A 111 15.40 -5.60 -14.19
N PRO A 112 14.20 -5.05 -14.38
CA PRO A 112 13.77 -3.86 -13.66
C PRO A 112 13.22 -4.19 -12.27
N PHE A 113 13.79 -5.17 -11.58
CA PHE A 113 13.36 -5.63 -10.26
C PHE A 113 14.50 -6.35 -9.54
N ILE A 114 14.45 -6.37 -8.21
CA ILE A 114 15.40 -7.14 -7.40
C ILE A 114 15.14 -8.62 -7.64
N HIS A 115 16.19 -9.38 -7.90
CA HIS A 115 16.17 -10.82 -8.02
C HIS A 115 17.25 -11.44 -7.16
N PHE A 116 16.89 -12.41 -6.32
CA PHE A 116 17.84 -13.18 -5.54
C PHE A 116 17.47 -14.65 -5.41
N ARG A 117 18.49 -15.46 -5.17
CA ARG A 117 18.45 -16.87 -4.80
C ARG A 117 19.61 -17.17 -3.85
N ALA A 118 19.64 -18.36 -3.25
CA ALA A 118 20.54 -18.67 -2.12
C ALA A 118 22.03 -18.36 -2.28
N ASN A 119 22.57 -18.23 -3.50
CA ASN A 119 23.99 -17.90 -3.69
C ASN A 119 24.23 -16.86 -4.80
N SER A 120 23.20 -16.10 -5.20
CA SER A 120 23.39 -14.99 -6.14
C SER A 120 22.18 -14.06 -6.13
N ASN A 121 22.43 -12.79 -6.40
CA ASN A 121 21.42 -11.79 -6.68
C ASN A 121 21.86 -10.94 -7.89
N ASN A 122 21.04 -9.99 -8.29
CA ASN A 122 21.35 -9.00 -9.32
C ASN A 122 21.64 -7.60 -8.75
N VAL A 123 22.01 -7.52 -7.48
CA VAL A 123 22.26 -6.26 -6.78
C VAL A 123 23.76 -6.04 -6.69
N GLU A 124 24.19 -4.78 -6.65
CA GLU A 124 25.60 -4.46 -6.45
C GLU A 124 26.13 -4.95 -5.10
N ASP A 125 27.27 -5.64 -5.14
CA ASP A 125 27.99 -6.06 -3.94
C ASP A 125 28.36 -4.84 -3.08
N VAL A 126 27.75 -4.73 -1.90
CA VAL A 126 28.04 -3.71 -0.88
C VAL A 126 28.50 -4.37 0.43
N GLU A 127 29.04 -3.58 1.36
CA GLU A 127 29.37 -4.08 2.70
C GLU A 127 28.09 -4.25 3.51
N ASP A 128 27.94 -5.37 4.23
CA ASP A 128 26.82 -5.58 5.15
C ASP A 128 26.76 -4.45 6.19
N LYS A 129 25.60 -3.81 6.31
CA LYS A 129 25.34 -2.70 7.24
C LYS A 129 24.02 -2.94 7.95
N ASP A 130 23.96 -2.62 9.23
CA ASP A 130 22.71 -2.58 9.98
C ASP A 130 22.01 -1.25 9.67
N VAL A 131 21.14 -1.25 8.65
CA VAL A 131 20.51 0.00 8.14
C VAL A 131 19.24 0.38 8.89
N ASN A 132 18.62 -0.57 9.59
CA ASN A 132 17.43 -0.34 10.43
C ASN A 132 17.76 -0.19 11.93
N GLY A 133 19.00 -0.46 12.34
CA GLY A 133 19.47 -0.33 13.72
C GLY A 133 19.04 -1.47 14.64
N ASP A 134 18.64 -2.63 14.10
CA ASP A 134 18.15 -3.77 14.88
C ASP A 134 19.28 -4.61 15.51
N GLY A 135 20.54 -4.31 15.17
CA GLY A 135 21.73 -5.01 15.65
C GLY A 135 22.18 -6.18 14.76
N THR A 136 21.50 -6.41 13.64
CA THR A 136 21.81 -7.44 12.63
C THR A 136 22.31 -6.76 11.37
N PRO A 137 23.48 -7.15 10.82
CA PRO A 137 23.91 -6.63 9.53
C PRO A 137 22.99 -7.09 8.40
N ASP A 138 22.62 -6.15 7.53
CA ASP A 138 21.79 -6.36 6.35
C ASP A 138 22.64 -6.48 5.09
N ASP A 139 22.33 -7.48 4.26
CA ASP A 139 23.06 -7.72 3.01
C ASP A 139 22.67 -6.74 1.90
N GLU A 140 23.30 -6.87 0.73
CA GLU A 140 23.07 -6.00 -0.42
C GLU A 140 21.60 -5.98 -0.89
N VAL A 141 20.87 -7.09 -0.76
CA VAL A 141 19.47 -7.20 -1.19
C VAL A 141 18.56 -6.43 -0.24
N ALA A 142 18.79 -6.58 1.07
CA ALA A 142 18.08 -5.83 2.10
C ALA A 142 18.34 -4.32 1.99
N GLN A 143 19.60 -3.92 1.80
CA GLN A 143 19.97 -2.52 1.59
C GLN A 143 19.35 -1.95 0.30
N ALA A 144 19.36 -2.70 -0.81
CA ALA A 144 18.72 -2.27 -2.05
C ALA A 144 17.21 -2.07 -1.92
N LEU A 145 16.51 -2.98 -1.24
CA LEU A 145 15.08 -2.82 -1.02
C LEU A 145 14.78 -1.62 -0.09
N ALA A 146 15.58 -1.41 0.95
CA ALA A 146 15.48 -0.23 1.82
C ALA A 146 15.72 1.08 1.05
N CYS A 147 16.65 1.10 0.09
CA CYS A 147 16.90 2.24 -0.80
C CYS A 147 15.84 2.46 -1.88
N LEU A 148 15.22 1.40 -2.40
CA LEU A 148 14.17 1.50 -3.41
C LEU A 148 12.81 1.84 -2.80
N GLY A 149 12.59 1.50 -1.53
CA GLY A 149 11.34 1.64 -0.82
C GLY A 149 10.72 3.04 -0.84
N PRO A 150 11.43 4.07 -0.32
CA PRO A 150 10.95 5.44 -0.32
C PRO A 150 10.75 5.97 -1.75
N GLN A 151 9.50 6.25 -2.12
CA GLN A 151 9.11 6.67 -3.46
C GLN A 151 9.12 8.19 -3.66
N GLY A 152 9.09 8.95 -2.57
CA GLY A 152 8.83 10.39 -2.57
C GLY A 152 7.38 10.69 -2.21
N ILE A 153 7.06 11.99 -2.14
CA ILE A 153 5.76 12.54 -1.71
C ILE A 153 5.18 13.51 -2.77
N HIS A 154 5.57 13.32 -4.03
CA HIS A 154 5.20 14.18 -5.16
C HIS A 154 4.31 13.46 -6.18
N GLY A 155 3.75 12.32 -5.79
CA GLY A 155 2.76 11.57 -6.54
C GLY A 155 1.39 12.25 -6.56
N CYS A 156 0.45 11.58 -7.21
CA CYS A 156 -0.89 12.06 -7.39
C CYS A 156 -1.75 11.84 -6.14
N GLY A 157 -2.41 12.89 -5.64
CA GLY A 157 -3.41 12.82 -4.55
C GLY A 157 -4.74 12.15 -4.91
N LEU A 158 -4.77 11.37 -6.00
CA LEU A 158 -5.92 10.61 -6.49
C LEU A 158 -5.38 9.22 -6.86
N GLU A 159 -5.08 8.47 -5.81
CA GLU A 159 -4.25 7.29 -5.82
C GLU A 159 -5.01 6.10 -6.38
N SER A 160 -4.40 5.34 -7.29
CA SER A 160 -5.06 4.20 -7.93
C SER A 160 -4.35 2.87 -7.59
N PRO A 161 -4.29 2.45 -6.31
CA PRO A 161 -3.55 1.27 -5.89
C PRO A 161 -4.02 -0.02 -6.59
N LEU A 162 -5.34 -0.20 -6.77
CA LEU A 162 -5.86 -1.41 -7.41
C LEU A 162 -5.55 -1.46 -8.91
N GLU A 163 -5.67 -0.34 -9.62
CA GLU A 163 -5.32 -0.30 -11.04
C GLU A 163 -3.80 -0.35 -11.26
N ALA A 164 -2.99 0.27 -10.40
CA ALA A 164 -1.52 0.17 -10.47
C ALA A 164 -1.06 -1.27 -10.29
N MET A 165 -1.66 -2.01 -9.35
CA MET A 165 -1.46 -3.45 -9.22
C MET A 165 -1.79 -4.18 -10.52
N MET A 166 -2.91 -3.86 -11.19
CA MET A 166 -3.27 -4.52 -12.45
C MET A 166 -2.31 -4.22 -13.60
N GLN A 167 -1.86 -2.97 -13.73
CA GLN A 167 -0.92 -2.58 -14.77
C GLN A 167 0.44 -3.27 -14.56
N ALA A 168 0.91 -3.30 -13.32
CA ALA A 168 2.13 -4.02 -12.94
C ALA A 168 2.05 -5.53 -13.24
N LEU A 169 0.86 -6.13 -13.12
CA LEU A 169 0.63 -7.54 -13.38
C LEU A 169 0.22 -7.86 -14.83
N ASP A 170 0.13 -6.88 -15.74
CA ASP A 170 -0.23 -7.13 -17.13
C ASP A 170 0.80 -8.08 -17.79
N PRO A 171 0.39 -9.26 -18.28
CA PRO A 171 1.29 -10.18 -18.99
C PRO A 171 1.92 -9.58 -20.25
N ASN A 172 1.36 -8.49 -20.77
CA ASN A 172 1.88 -7.75 -21.91
C ASN A 172 2.79 -6.58 -21.51
N ALA A 173 3.01 -6.30 -20.23
CA ALA A 173 4.01 -5.32 -19.81
C ALA A 173 5.42 -5.84 -20.11
N ASP A 174 6.38 -4.94 -20.37
CA ASP A 174 7.71 -5.34 -20.81
C ASP A 174 8.47 -6.14 -19.73
N HIS A 175 8.29 -5.83 -18.45
CA HIS A 175 8.83 -6.60 -17.32
C HIS A 175 8.20 -7.97 -17.11
N ASN A 176 7.06 -8.27 -17.75
CA ASN A 176 6.41 -9.58 -17.72
C ASN A 176 6.64 -10.40 -19.01
N LYS A 177 7.47 -9.90 -19.92
CA LYS A 177 7.87 -10.60 -21.15
C LYS A 177 9.28 -11.20 -21.04
N GLY A 178 9.62 -12.07 -21.98
CA GLY A 178 10.96 -12.63 -22.14
C GLY A 178 11.19 -13.91 -21.34
N ASP A 179 12.47 -14.29 -21.20
CA ASP A 179 12.87 -15.53 -20.55
C ASP A 179 12.93 -15.41 -19.01
N GLU A 180 13.04 -14.18 -18.49
CA GLU A 180 13.13 -13.88 -17.07
C GLU A 180 12.07 -12.83 -16.66
N PRO A 181 10.76 -13.14 -16.81
CA PRO A 181 9.70 -12.20 -16.46
C PRO A 181 9.59 -12.03 -14.94
N PHE A 182 9.07 -10.88 -14.50
CA PHE A 182 8.68 -10.67 -13.10
C PHE A 182 7.63 -11.70 -12.68
N LEU A 183 6.50 -11.76 -13.41
CA LEU A 183 5.42 -12.73 -13.18
C LEU A 183 5.78 -14.11 -13.76
N ARG A 184 6.49 -14.92 -12.97
CA ARG A 184 6.91 -16.28 -13.38
C ARG A 184 5.79 -17.31 -13.24
N LYS A 185 5.71 -18.23 -14.20
CA LYS A 185 4.82 -19.39 -14.12
C LYS A 185 5.22 -20.29 -12.95
N GLY A 186 4.25 -20.74 -12.16
CA GLY A 186 4.52 -21.61 -11.02
C GLY A 186 5.35 -20.96 -9.91
N ALA A 187 5.44 -19.62 -9.86
CA ALA A 187 5.92 -18.92 -8.67
C ALA A 187 4.72 -18.33 -7.93
N MET A 188 4.74 -18.29 -6.61
CA MET A 188 3.76 -17.53 -5.82
C MET A 188 3.82 -16.04 -6.18
N LEU A 189 2.67 -15.38 -6.16
CA LEU A 189 2.54 -13.93 -6.23
C LEU A 189 2.10 -13.38 -4.87
N ALA A 190 3.02 -12.74 -4.16
CA ALA A 190 2.70 -11.90 -3.01
C ALA A 190 2.54 -10.45 -3.47
N ILE A 191 1.47 -9.78 -3.03
CA ILE A 191 1.14 -8.39 -3.33
C ILE A 191 1.10 -7.62 -2.01
N LEU A 192 1.83 -6.52 -1.92
CA LEU A 192 1.77 -5.57 -0.82
C LEU A 192 1.23 -4.26 -1.38
N LEU A 193 0.07 -3.79 -0.90
CA LEU A 193 -0.44 -2.46 -1.19
C LEU A 193 -0.34 -1.60 0.08
N MET A 194 0.15 -0.38 -0.09
CA MET A 194 0.28 0.57 1.01
C MET A 194 -0.25 1.93 0.58
N THR A 195 -1.24 2.46 1.30
CA THR A 195 -1.89 3.76 1.03
C THR A 195 -2.70 4.20 2.25
N ASP A 196 -2.72 5.50 2.52
CA ASP A 196 -3.54 6.15 3.53
C ASP A 196 -4.86 6.69 2.97
N GLU A 197 -5.10 6.54 1.66
CA GLU A 197 -6.25 7.11 0.95
C GLU A 197 -7.22 6.04 0.38
N ALA A 198 -8.37 6.51 -0.10
CA ALA A 198 -9.33 5.67 -0.78
C ALA A 198 -8.86 5.32 -2.22
N ASP A 199 -9.11 4.09 -2.66
CA ASP A 199 -8.82 3.69 -4.05
C ASP A 199 -9.57 4.58 -5.05
N CYS A 200 -8.82 5.28 -5.89
CA CYS A 200 -9.29 6.19 -6.92
C CYS A 200 -9.07 5.64 -8.34
N SER A 201 -9.12 4.32 -8.50
CA SER A 201 -8.91 3.60 -9.76
C SER A 201 -10.03 3.87 -10.79
N ILE A 202 -10.11 5.11 -11.28
CA ILE A 202 -11.14 5.62 -12.19
C ILE A 202 -10.81 5.27 -13.64
N ASP A 203 -11.83 4.91 -14.43
CA ASP A 203 -11.69 4.85 -15.88
C ASP A 203 -11.96 6.22 -16.51
N GLU A 204 -10.95 7.10 -16.52
CA GLU A 204 -11.10 8.45 -17.09
C GLU A 204 -11.45 8.45 -18.59
N THR A 205 -11.24 7.33 -19.30
CA THR A 205 -11.64 7.23 -20.71
C THR A 205 -13.14 7.02 -20.88
N GLN A 206 -13.78 6.39 -19.90
CA GLN A 206 -15.22 6.15 -19.86
C GLN A 206 -15.97 7.21 -19.06
N HIS A 207 -15.33 7.75 -18.01
CA HIS A 207 -15.90 8.71 -17.07
C HIS A 207 -15.10 10.01 -16.93
N PRO A 208 -14.73 10.70 -18.04
CA PRO A 208 -14.03 11.98 -17.93
C PRO A 208 -14.84 13.06 -17.19
N GLU A 209 -16.18 12.91 -17.14
CA GLU A 209 -17.08 13.82 -16.45
C GLU A 209 -16.88 13.88 -14.93
N ILE A 210 -16.29 12.84 -14.32
CA ILE A 210 -16.07 12.81 -12.87
C ILE A 210 -15.14 13.94 -12.42
N PHE A 211 -14.24 14.36 -13.31
CA PHE A 211 -13.31 15.44 -13.07
C PHE A 211 -13.67 16.70 -13.86
N ASP A 212 -14.85 16.80 -14.49
CA ASP A 212 -15.22 17.98 -15.27
C ASP A 212 -15.71 19.13 -14.38
N GLU A 213 -14.93 20.21 -14.33
CA GLU A 213 -15.27 21.44 -13.60
C GLU A 213 -16.51 22.16 -14.13
N GLU A 214 -16.91 21.91 -15.38
CA GLU A 214 -18.13 22.45 -16.00
C GLU A 214 -19.30 21.44 -15.97
N GLY A 215 -19.05 20.21 -15.53
CA GLY A 215 -20.00 19.12 -15.49
C GLY A 215 -20.91 19.09 -14.25
N ASP A 216 -21.56 17.94 -14.04
CA ASP A 216 -22.57 17.76 -12.98
C ASP A 216 -21.97 17.62 -11.57
N LYS A 217 -20.66 17.33 -11.46
CA LYS A 217 -19.90 17.24 -10.19
C LYS A 217 -20.58 16.37 -9.15
N GLU A 218 -21.16 15.25 -9.58
CA GLU A 218 -22.01 14.40 -8.75
C GLU A 218 -21.32 14.03 -7.43
N PHE A 219 -20.09 13.54 -7.52
CA PHE A 219 -19.28 13.03 -6.42
C PHE A 219 -18.44 14.09 -5.68
N TRP A 220 -18.52 15.36 -6.07
CA TRP A 220 -17.73 16.43 -5.44
C TRP A 220 -18.44 16.96 -4.21
N GLU A 221 -17.67 17.16 -3.14
CA GLU A 221 -18.15 17.73 -1.90
C GLU A 221 -18.31 19.26 -1.97
N VAL A 222 -19.22 19.77 -1.14
CA VAL A 222 -19.42 21.21 -0.98
C VAL A 222 -18.44 21.74 0.04
N ASN A 223 -17.55 22.63 -0.39
CA ASN A 223 -16.64 23.32 0.52
C ASN A 223 -17.46 24.14 1.54
N PRO A 224 -17.33 23.89 2.86
CA PRO A 224 -18.16 24.55 3.87
C PRO A 224 -17.92 26.06 3.96
N HIS A 225 -16.79 26.55 3.45
CA HIS A 225 -16.41 27.97 3.48
C HIS A 225 -16.81 28.74 2.24
N THR A 226 -16.79 28.09 1.07
CA THR A 226 -17.10 28.75 -0.22
C THR A 226 -18.52 28.44 -0.70
N GLU A 227 -19.18 27.45 -0.08
CA GLU A 227 -20.50 26.91 -0.46
C GLU A 227 -20.55 26.42 -1.92
N LYS A 228 -19.41 25.97 -2.45
CA LYS A 228 -19.29 25.47 -3.82
C LYS A 228 -18.78 24.04 -3.83
N LYS A 229 -19.25 23.28 -4.82
CA LYS A 229 -18.64 22.00 -5.17
C LYS A 229 -17.23 22.21 -5.71
N GLU A 230 -16.27 21.63 -5.03
CA GLU A 230 -14.83 21.70 -5.34
C GLU A 230 -14.27 20.27 -5.28
N MET A 231 -13.23 20.00 -6.08
CA MET A 231 -12.64 18.67 -6.16
C MET A 231 -11.62 18.48 -5.06
N THR A 232 -11.71 17.34 -4.39
CA THR A 232 -10.84 16.87 -3.29
C THR A 232 -10.72 15.35 -3.37
N SER A 233 -9.86 14.73 -2.54
CA SER A 233 -9.74 13.27 -2.43
C SER A 233 -11.07 12.58 -2.13
N ALA A 234 -12.01 13.28 -1.47
CA ALA A 234 -13.38 12.81 -1.22
C ALA A 234 -14.10 12.26 -2.45
N VAL A 235 -13.75 12.75 -3.65
CA VAL A 235 -14.33 12.25 -4.91
C VAL A 235 -14.13 10.74 -5.08
N CYS A 236 -12.99 10.20 -4.64
CA CYS A 236 -12.64 8.79 -4.78
C CYS A 236 -13.52 7.93 -3.86
N TRP A 237 -13.67 8.34 -2.59
CA TRP A 237 -14.58 7.70 -1.65
C TRP A 237 -16.03 7.75 -2.15
N ASN A 238 -16.53 8.95 -2.47
CA ASN A 238 -17.91 9.19 -2.86
C ASN A 238 -18.32 8.45 -4.14
N ALA A 239 -17.38 8.26 -5.06
CA ALA A 239 -17.61 7.52 -6.30
C ALA A 239 -17.49 6.00 -6.12
N GLY A 240 -16.73 5.56 -5.13
CA GLY A 240 -16.35 4.16 -4.94
C GLY A 240 -17.08 3.42 -3.83
N VAL A 241 -17.85 4.11 -2.99
CA VAL A 241 -18.52 3.56 -1.80
C VAL A 241 -19.91 4.17 -1.61
N GLU A 242 -20.90 3.32 -1.33
CA GLU A 242 -22.24 3.72 -0.91
C GLU A 242 -22.48 3.31 0.55
N CYS A 243 -22.92 4.26 1.37
CA CYS A 243 -23.16 4.06 2.80
C CYS A 243 -24.64 4.25 3.14
N THR A 244 -25.18 3.41 4.01
CA THR A 244 -26.57 3.46 4.47
C THR A 244 -26.68 3.43 5.99
N GLY A 245 -27.81 3.88 6.52
CA GLY A 245 -28.06 3.97 7.96
C GLY A 245 -27.65 5.32 8.57
N ASP A 246 -27.61 5.36 9.90
CA ASP A 246 -27.08 6.48 10.68
C ASP A 246 -25.62 6.17 11.06
N SER A 247 -24.75 7.17 11.11
CA SER A 247 -23.35 7.00 11.55
C SER A 247 -23.26 6.32 12.94
N PRO A 248 -22.42 5.27 13.11
CA PRO A 248 -21.58 4.62 12.09
C PRO A 248 -22.39 3.80 11.06
N TYR A 249 -21.99 3.93 9.79
CA TYR A 249 -22.70 3.45 8.61
C TYR A 249 -22.42 1.98 8.26
N GLU A 250 -23.35 1.39 7.50
CA GLU A 250 -23.11 0.18 6.72
C GLU A 250 -22.73 0.58 5.28
N CYS A 251 -21.48 0.31 4.88
CA CYS A 251 -20.94 0.74 3.58
C CYS A 251 -20.54 -0.44 2.68
N GLU A 252 -20.84 -0.33 1.39
CA GLU A 252 -20.52 -1.29 0.34
C GLU A 252 -19.79 -0.60 -0.82
N SER A 253 -18.87 -1.29 -1.49
CA SER A 253 -18.20 -0.74 -2.68
C SER A 253 -19.14 -0.65 -3.88
N THR A 254 -18.97 0.40 -4.68
CA THR A 254 -19.68 0.62 -5.96
C THR A 254 -18.73 0.48 -7.14
N ASP A 255 -19.24 0.05 -8.29
CA ASP A 255 -18.39 -0.28 -9.45
C ASP A 255 -18.28 0.80 -10.52
N GLU A 256 -19.10 1.85 -10.47
CA GLU A 256 -19.13 2.94 -11.45
C GLU A 256 -19.23 4.27 -10.68
N PRO A 257 -18.44 5.29 -11.03
CA PRO A 257 -17.57 5.46 -12.21
C PRO A 257 -16.12 4.93 -12.06
N LEU A 258 -15.78 4.32 -10.93
CA LEU A 258 -14.49 3.65 -10.77
C LEU A 258 -14.42 2.42 -11.69
N ARG A 259 -13.25 1.80 -11.82
CA ARG A 259 -13.17 0.50 -12.47
C ARG A 259 -13.85 -0.55 -11.58
N SER A 260 -14.72 -1.36 -12.17
CA SER A 260 -15.41 -2.44 -11.47
C SER A 260 -14.43 -3.35 -10.73
N LEU A 261 -14.77 -3.71 -9.48
CA LEU A 261 -13.96 -4.60 -8.66
C LEU A 261 -13.84 -6.00 -9.26
N ASP A 262 -14.79 -6.42 -10.09
CA ASP A 262 -14.73 -7.68 -10.83
C ASP A 262 -13.50 -7.77 -11.73
N ARG A 263 -12.96 -6.63 -12.21
CA ARG A 263 -11.69 -6.61 -12.96
C ARG A 263 -10.54 -7.19 -12.14
N TYR A 264 -10.42 -6.75 -10.89
CA TYR A 264 -9.35 -7.14 -9.96
C TYR A 264 -9.58 -8.55 -9.43
N LYS A 265 -10.79 -8.78 -8.89
CA LYS A 265 -11.18 -10.04 -8.27
C LYS A 265 -11.10 -11.20 -9.26
N ASN A 266 -11.63 -11.05 -10.47
CA ASN A 266 -11.62 -12.13 -11.45
C ASN A 266 -10.21 -12.41 -11.97
N TYR A 267 -9.36 -11.40 -12.14
CA TYR A 267 -7.99 -11.64 -12.59
C TYR A 267 -7.16 -12.39 -11.54
N LEU A 268 -7.18 -11.93 -10.28
CA LEU A 268 -6.44 -12.60 -9.22
C LEU A 268 -6.96 -14.01 -8.95
N ASN A 269 -8.28 -14.22 -8.98
CA ASN A 269 -8.84 -15.57 -8.85
C ASN A 269 -8.57 -16.45 -10.07
N HIS A 270 -8.51 -15.90 -11.29
CA HIS A 270 -8.09 -16.64 -12.48
C HIS A 270 -6.65 -17.16 -12.34
N LEU A 271 -5.73 -16.34 -11.80
CA LEU A 271 -4.38 -16.78 -11.50
C LEU A 271 -4.38 -17.99 -10.54
N ILE A 272 -5.25 -17.98 -9.53
CA ILE A 272 -5.39 -19.08 -8.57
C ILE A 272 -6.01 -20.32 -9.22
N ASP A 273 -7.23 -20.19 -9.73
CA ASP A 273 -8.08 -21.32 -10.09
C ASP A 273 -7.69 -21.96 -11.44
N ASP A 274 -7.25 -21.15 -12.41
CA ASP A 274 -6.96 -21.61 -13.77
C ASP A 274 -5.45 -21.79 -14.03
N ASP A 275 -4.61 -20.87 -13.52
CA ASP A 275 -3.16 -20.96 -13.69
C ASP A 275 -2.45 -21.76 -12.58
N GLY A 276 -3.17 -22.10 -11.50
CA GLY A 276 -2.62 -22.81 -10.35
C GLY A 276 -1.56 -22.01 -9.60
N LYS A 277 -1.60 -20.67 -9.69
CA LYS A 277 -0.68 -19.76 -9.03
C LYS A 277 -1.21 -19.42 -7.64
N GLU A 278 -0.34 -19.57 -6.66
CA GLU A 278 -0.63 -19.09 -5.31
C GLU A 278 -0.56 -17.56 -5.28
N VAL A 279 -1.63 -16.90 -4.83
CA VAL A 279 -1.72 -15.44 -4.70
C VAL A 279 -2.05 -15.10 -3.25
N VAL A 280 -1.30 -14.15 -2.68
CA VAL A 280 -1.54 -13.60 -1.33
C VAL A 280 -1.40 -12.08 -1.37
N MET A 281 -2.12 -11.40 -0.49
CA MET A 281 -2.19 -9.94 -0.45
C MET A 281 -2.08 -9.43 0.98
N LEU A 282 -1.19 -8.46 1.19
CA LEU A 282 -1.09 -7.63 2.38
C LEU A 282 -1.54 -6.22 2.01
N GLY A 283 -2.48 -5.66 2.77
CA GLY A 283 -2.76 -4.23 2.79
C GLY A 283 -2.19 -3.60 4.06
N ILE A 284 -1.34 -2.58 3.92
CA ILE A 284 -0.99 -1.65 5.00
C ILE A 284 -1.79 -0.38 4.73
N VAL A 285 -2.93 -0.24 5.39
CA VAL A 285 -4.01 0.68 4.96
C VAL A 285 -4.76 1.26 6.14
N GLY A 286 -5.70 2.19 5.90
CA GLY A 286 -6.48 2.90 6.93
C GLY A 286 -7.46 2.04 7.74
N VAL A 287 -6.95 1.08 8.50
CA VAL A 287 -7.69 0.31 9.51
C VAL A 287 -7.15 0.65 10.90
N PRO A 288 -7.97 0.57 11.98
CA PRO A 288 -7.48 0.78 13.34
C PRO A 288 -6.28 -0.12 13.67
N PRO A 289 -5.42 0.25 14.64
CA PRO A 289 -4.33 -0.61 15.07
C PRO A 289 -4.80 -2.03 15.40
N VAL A 290 -4.04 -3.04 14.97
CA VAL A 290 -4.32 -4.43 15.33
C VAL A 290 -3.85 -4.67 16.75
N THR A 291 -4.73 -5.19 17.60
CA THR A 291 -4.43 -5.36 19.04
C THR A 291 -4.09 -6.80 19.40
N GLU A 292 -4.52 -7.77 18.60
CA GLU A 292 -4.18 -9.18 18.76
C GLU A 292 -4.10 -9.86 17.39
N HIS A 293 -3.13 -10.77 17.23
CA HIS A 293 -2.95 -11.63 16.06
C HIS A 293 -3.06 -13.12 16.47
N ASN A 294 -3.37 -13.98 15.51
CA ASN A 294 -3.27 -15.42 15.71
C ASN A 294 -1.84 -15.84 16.10
N GLU A 295 -1.68 -16.84 16.98
CA GLU A 295 -0.36 -17.30 17.44
C GLU A 295 0.38 -18.14 16.39
N GLU A 296 -0.35 -18.71 15.43
CA GLU A 296 0.19 -19.55 14.36
C GLU A 296 0.01 -18.87 13.00
N PRO A 297 0.90 -19.17 12.01
CA PRO A 297 0.75 -18.69 10.65
C PRO A 297 -0.65 -18.98 10.08
N PRO A 298 -1.26 -18.03 9.34
CA PRO A 298 -0.63 -16.84 8.75
C PRO A 298 -0.58 -15.59 9.65
N TYR A 299 -0.80 -15.70 10.97
CA TYR A 299 -0.74 -14.59 11.92
C TYR A 299 -1.74 -13.46 11.60
N GLU A 300 -2.91 -13.81 11.08
CA GLU A 300 -3.95 -12.83 10.76
C GLU A 300 -4.45 -12.09 12.03
N PRO A 301 -4.92 -10.83 11.88
CA PRO A 301 -5.58 -10.09 12.95
C PRO A 301 -6.77 -10.85 13.56
N THR A 302 -6.85 -10.90 14.89
CA THR A 302 -7.96 -11.50 15.65
C THR A 302 -8.71 -10.50 16.54
N ALA A 303 -8.15 -9.32 16.78
CA ALA A 303 -8.80 -8.19 17.46
C ALA A 303 -8.21 -6.84 16.98
N GLY A 304 -8.96 -5.74 17.10
CA GLY A 304 -8.58 -4.47 16.45
C GLY A 304 -8.64 -4.56 14.93
N GLY A 305 -7.86 -3.72 14.24
CA GLY A 305 -7.72 -3.85 12.78
C GLY A 305 -9.03 -3.70 12.03
N VAL A 306 -9.12 -4.47 10.94
CA VAL A 306 -10.31 -4.56 10.09
C VAL A 306 -11.58 -5.04 10.84
N LEU A 307 -11.44 -5.69 11.99
CA LEU A 307 -12.56 -6.18 12.80
C LEU A 307 -13.23 -5.07 13.62
N GLU A 308 -12.52 -3.98 13.88
CA GLU A 308 -13.00 -2.80 14.62
C GLU A 308 -13.10 -1.56 13.72
N LEU A 309 -12.88 -1.71 12.42
CA LEU A 309 -13.05 -0.63 11.45
C LEU A 309 -14.52 -0.18 11.39
N GLU A 310 -14.76 1.09 11.72
CA GLU A 310 -16.05 1.75 11.58
C GLU A 310 -16.03 2.73 10.40
N TYR A 311 -17.14 2.84 9.68
CA TYR A 311 -17.36 3.90 8.69
C TYR A 311 -18.23 4.96 9.32
N ARG A 312 -17.71 6.16 9.53
CA ARG A 312 -18.41 7.24 10.25
C ARG A 312 -18.00 8.60 9.75
N ASP A 313 -18.80 9.61 10.03
CA ASP A 313 -18.42 11.00 9.81
C ASP A 313 -17.23 11.40 10.71
N TRP A 314 -16.55 12.47 10.31
CA TRP A 314 -15.55 13.16 11.13
C TRP A 314 -16.15 13.70 12.44
N VAL A 315 -15.43 13.54 13.54
CA VAL A 315 -15.78 14.04 14.88
C VAL A 315 -15.03 15.35 15.13
N ASP A 316 -15.79 16.43 15.35
CA ASP A 316 -15.30 17.82 15.51
C ASP A 316 -14.74 18.09 16.91
N GLU A 317 -13.77 17.28 17.33
CA GLU A 317 -12.98 17.47 18.54
C GLU A 317 -11.50 17.19 18.22
N LEU A 318 -10.58 17.72 19.03
CA LEU A 318 -9.17 17.42 18.87
C LEU A 318 -8.91 15.95 19.21
N TYR A 319 -7.99 15.32 18.48
CA TYR A 319 -7.50 13.99 18.84
C TYR A 319 -6.86 13.99 20.25
N PRO A 320 -7.10 12.98 21.11
CA PRO A 320 -7.82 11.73 20.85
C PRO A 320 -9.33 11.75 21.14
N GLU A 321 -9.90 12.87 21.60
CA GLU A 321 -11.35 12.97 21.85
C GLU A 321 -12.19 13.06 20.56
N GLY A 322 -11.59 13.52 19.46
CA GLY A 322 -12.16 13.48 18.11
C GLY A 322 -11.10 13.18 17.05
N ASP A 323 -11.34 13.63 15.81
CA ASP A 323 -10.48 13.30 14.67
C ASP A 323 -9.58 14.45 14.20
N ILE A 324 -9.76 15.66 14.76
CA ILE A 324 -9.02 16.83 14.28
C ILE A 324 -7.61 16.81 14.86
N LEU A 325 -6.62 16.73 13.96
CA LEU A 325 -5.23 16.77 14.35
C LEU A 325 -4.88 18.15 14.94
N PRO A 326 -4.12 18.22 16.05
CA PRO A 326 -3.68 19.48 16.65
C PRO A 326 -2.94 20.41 15.67
N GLU A 327 -2.19 19.83 14.72
CA GLU A 327 -1.50 20.60 13.70
C GLU A 327 -2.46 21.25 12.70
N ASP A 328 -3.51 20.56 12.28
CA ASP A 328 -4.53 21.09 11.38
C ASP A 328 -5.31 22.25 12.02
N ASP A 329 -5.77 22.08 13.26
CA ASP A 329 -6.42 23.14 14.02
C ASP A 329 -5.51 24.35 14.21
N SER A 330 -4.22 24.11 14.49
CA SER A 330 -3.24 25.18 14.66
C SER A 330 -2.89 25.92 13.35
N ALA A 331 -2.89 25.19 12.22
CA ALA A 331 -2.57 25.72 10.90
C ALA A 331 -3.71 26.59 10.36
N ASP A 332 -4.94 26.11 10.50
CA ASP A 332 -6.15 26.85 10.16
C ASP A 332 -7.35 26.31 10.97
N PRO A 333 -7.89 27.06 11.95
CA PRO A 333 -9.04 26.65 12.76
C PRO A 333 -10.33 26.40 11.98
N ARG A 334 -10.30 26.62 10.66
CA ARG A 334 -11.36 26.26 9.71
C ARG A 334 -11.25 24.81 9.22
N ARG A 335 -10.19 24.08 9.56
CA ARG A 335 -10.02 22.65 9.26
C ARG A 335 -10.70 21.76 10.30
N GLY A 336 -11.92 22.11 10.69
CA GLY A 336 -12.76 21.27 11.55
C GLY A 336 -13.36 20.09 10.79
N ALA A 337 -14.26 19.35 11.44
CA ALA A 337 -14.81 18.13 10.87
C ALA A 337 -15.55 18.34 9.54
N ASP A 338 -16.24 19.47 9.35
CA ASP A 338 -16.93 19.79 8.11
C ASP A 338 -15.95 20.00 6.93
N TYR A 339 -14.79 20.58 7.20
CA TYR A 339 -13.72 20.72 6.21
C TYR A 339 -13.08 19.37 5.90
N GLN A 340 -12.78 18.56 6.91
CA GLN A 340 -12.16 17.25 6.70
C GLN A 340 -13.12 16.29 5.96
N GLN A 341 -14.41 16.33 6.30
CA GLN A 341 -15.46 15.64 5.55
C GLN A 341 -15.51 16.10 4.08
N TYR A 342 -15.36 17.41 3.83
CA TYR A 342 -15.23 17.94 2.46
C TYR A 342 -13.95 17.47 1.75
N ALA A 343 -12.82 17.36 2.48
CA ALA A 343 -11.54 16.99 1.92
C ALA A 343 -11.45 15.50 1.57
N PHE A 344 -11.99 14.63 2.42
CA PHE A 344 -11.76 13.17 2.35
C PHE A 344 -13.02 12.32 2.19
N GLY A 345 -14.23 12.89 2.39
CA GLY A 345 -15.50 12.22 2.11
C GLY A 345 -15.99 11.24 3.18
N ILE A 346 -15.14 10.80 4.09
CA ILE A 346 -15.51 10.00 5.27
C ILE A 346 -14.50 10.22 6.39
N GLY A 347 -14.92 10.01 7.64
CA GLY A 347 -14.03 10.03 8.80
C GLY A 347 -12.92 8.99 8.70
N PRO A 348 -11.80 9.20 9.42
CA PRO A 348 -10.63 8.34 9.32
C PRO A 348 -10.93 6.92 9.82
N GLY A 349 -10.35 5.94 9.14
CA GLY A 349 -10.33 4.54 9.58
C GLY A 349 -9.30 4.31 10.67
N CYS A 350 -8.23 5.10 10.70
CA CYS A 350 -7.29 5.14 11.81
C CYS A 350 -6.68 6.52 12.01
N THR A 351 -6.21 6.76 13.23
CA THR A 351 -5.29 7.84 13.58
C THR A 351 -4.34 7.27 14.60
N GLY A 352 -3.04 7.42 14.38
CA GLY A 352 -2.00 6.84 15.21
C GLY A 352 -1.11 7.89 15.87
N GLU A 353 -0.60 7.56 17.05
CA GLU A 353 0.46 8.29 17.72
C GLU A 353 1.43 7.32 18.37
N THR A 354 2.71 7.69 18.41
CA THR A 354 3.73 7.02 19.21
C THR A 354 3.45 7.23 20.72
N ASP A 355 4.11 6.43 21.56
CA ASP A 355 4.09 6.60 23.03
C ASP A 355 4.47 8.01 23.52
N ASN A 356 5.18 8.79 22.70
CA ASN A 356 5.61 10.15 23.01
C ASN A 356 4.63 11.22 22.50
N GLY A 357 3.52 10.82 21.86
CA GLY A 357 2.51 11.70 21.28
C GLY A 357 2.92 12.33 19.94
N GLU A 358 3.88 11.72 19.24
CA GLU A 358 4.17 12.07 17.83
C GLU A 358 3.19 11.30 16.95
N PHE A 359 2.45 11.99 16.07
CA PHE A 359 1.54 11.33 15.14
C PHE A 359 2.30 10.42 14.19
N THR A 360 1.66 9.34 13.78
CA THR A 360 2.23 8.31 12.89
C THR A 360 1.45 8.15 11.60
N GLY A 361 0.33 8.86 11.48
CA GLY A 361 -0.54 8.84 10.31
C GLY A 361 -2.02 9.00 10.68
N GLN A 362 -2.81 9.44 9.70
CA GLN A 362 -4.27 9.41 9.72
C GLN A 362 -4.73 8.99 8.33
N ALA A 363 -5.57 7.96 8.25
CA ALA A 363 -5.87 7.31 6.98
C ALA A 363 -7.35 7.00 6.80
N ILE A 364 -7.80 6.99 5.55
CA ILE A 364 -9.17 6.76 5.12
C ILE A 364 -9.47 5.25 5.06
N PRO A 365 -10.69 4.81 5.44
CA PRO A 365 -11.08 3.41 5.38
C PRO A 365 -10.90 2.80 3.97
N PRO A 366 -10.26 1.62 3.83
CA PRO A 366 -9.88 1.06 2.53
C PRO A 366 -10.95 0.11 1.96
N ARG A 367 -12.24 0.48 1.94
CA ARG A 367 -13.38 -0.42 1.64
C ARG A 367 -13.20 -1.24 0.34
N ARG A 368 -12.75 -0.60 -0.74
CA ARG A 368 -12.54 -1.25 -2.04
C ARG A 368 -11.36 -2.20 -2.06
N ILE A 369 -10.23 -1.79 -1.47
CA ILE A 369 -9.03 -2.62 -1.31
C ILE A 369 -9.35 -3.84 -0.47
N ARG A 370 -10.08 -3.65 0.63
CA ARG A 370 -10.59 -4.72 1.49
C ARG A 370 -11.39 -5.75 0.70
N ASP A 371 -12.33 -5.30 -0.13
CA ASP A 371 -13.14 -6.21 -0.95
C ASP A 371 -12.32 -7.05 -1.93
N VAL A 372 -11.27 -6.48 -2.54
CA VAL A 372 -10.37 -7.23 -3.43
C VAL A 372 -9.53 -8.22 -2.64
N CYS A 373 -8.97 -7.80 -1.52
CA CYS A 373 -8.14 -8.63 -0.66
C CYS A 373 -8.95 -9.81 -0.10
N GLU A 374 -10.07 -9.55 0.58
CA GLU A 374 -10.93 -10.58 1.17
C GLU A 374 -11.46 -11.59 0.12
N SER A 375 -11.60 -11.18 -1.15
CA SER A 375 -12.01 -12.09 -2.23
C SER A 375 -11.03 -13.22 -2.53
N LEU A 376 -9.78 -13.12 -2.06
CA LEU A 376 -8.79 -14.18 -2.20
C LEU A 376 -9.03 -15.29 -1.18
N ASN A 377 -9.60 -15.00 -0.01
CA ASN A 377 -9.82 -15.99 1.05
C ASN A 377 -10.76 -17.10 0.55
N ARG A 378 -10.47 -18.34 0.96
CA ARG A 378 -11.29 -19.52 0.64
C ARG A 378 -11.86 -20.09 1.94
N GLU A 379 -13.18 -20.14 2.01
CA GLU A 379 -13.86 -20.80 3.12
C GLU A 379 -13.62 -22.33 3.09
N PRO A 380 -13.64 -22.99 4.26
CA PRO A 380 -13.62 -24.45 4.32
C PRO A 380 -14.70 -25.08 3.43
N SER A 381 -14.33 -26.13 2.71
CA SER A 381 -15.21 -26.88 1.80
C SER A 381 -15.02 -28.39 1.96
N GLU A 382 -15.85 -29.20 1.28
CA GLU A 382 -15.67 -30.66 1.27
C GLU A 382 -14.34 -31.10 0.65
N GLU A 383 -13.71 -30.25 -0.17
CA GLU A 383 -12.44 -30.52 -0.85
C GLU A 383 -11.22 -29.91 -0.12
N ASP A 384 -11.45 -28.91 0.76
CA ASP A 384 -10.44 -28.23 1.57
C ASP A 384 -11.03 -27.93 2.96
N GLU A 385 -10.81 -28.83 3.93
CA GLU A 385 -11.48 -28.79 5.24
C GLU A 385 -11.00 -27.63 6.15
N GLU A 386 -9.88 -26.98 5.83
CA GLU A 386 -9.30 -25.90 6.64
C GLU A 386 -9.63 -24.50 6.10
N GLY A 387 -9.99 -24.40 4.80
CA GLY A 387 -10.04 -23.11 4.12
C GLY A 387 -8.63 -22.52 3.98
N ARG A 388 -8.52 -21.33 3.37
CA ARG A 388 -7.25 -20.64 3.18
C ARG A 388 -7.41 -19.14 3.31
N ILE A 389 -6.67 -18.58 4.26
CA ILE A 389 -6.48 -17.14 4.39
C ILE A 389 -5.37 -16.72 3.41
N ARG A 390 -5.67 -15.74 2.56
CA ARG A 390 -4.79 -15.17 1.54
C ARG A 390 -4.70 -13.66 1.62
N CYS A 391 -5.52 -13.05 2.47
CA CYS A 391 -5.59 -11.62 2.71
C CYS A 391 -5.20 -11.32 4.15
N CYS A 392 -4.31 -10.34 4.32
CA CYS A 392 -4.06 -9.71 5.60
C CYS A 392 -4.14 -8.19 5.46
N MET A 393 -4.70 -7.53 6.47
CA MET A 393 -4.86 -6.08 6.49
C MET A 393 -4.39 -5.54 7.84
N GLU A 394 -3.42 -4.65 7.78
CA GLU A 394 -2.74 -4.06 8.94
C GLU A 394 -2.86 -2.55 8.86
N SER A 395 -2.76 -1.91 10.02
CA SER A 395 -2.92 -0.47 10.16
C SER A 395 -1.71 0.25 9.59
N ILE A 396 -1.96 1.18 8.66
CA ILE A 396 -0.93 2.11 8.19
C ILE A 396 -0.55 3.14 9.27
N CYS A 397 -1.43 3.37 10.24
CA CYS A 397 -1.21 4.30 11.35
C CYS A 397 -0.31 3.70 12.45
N ASP A 398 0.18 2.47 12.31
CA ASP A 398 1.08 1.86 13.29
C ASP A 398 2.49 2.48 13.22
N ASP A 399 3.15 2.60 14.37
CA ASP A 399 4.53 3.12 14.45
C ASP A 399 5.60 2.08 14.06
N ASP A 400 5.21 0.81 13.88
CA ASP A 400 6.06 -0.29 13.44
C ASP A 400 5.30 -1.32 12.58
N PHE A 401 5.76 -1.52 11.34
CA PHE A 401 5.18 -2.51 10.42
C PHE A 401 5.72 -3.94 10.56
N SER A 402 6.44 -4.26 11.64
CA SER A 402 6.91 -5.62 11.92
C SER A 402 5.78 -6.65 11.92
N ALA A 403 4.60 -6.30 12.46
CA ALA A 403 3.41 -7.16 12.44
C ALA A 403 2.92 -7.43 11.01
N ALA A 404 2.90 -6.40 10.16
CA ALA A 404 2.54 -6.54 8.75
C ALA A 404 3.52 -7.43 7.97
N ILE A 405 4.83 -7.27 8.19
CA ILE A 405 5.83 -8.16 7.62
C ILE A 405 5.64 -9.60 8.13
N GLN A 406 5.31 -9.78 9.42
CA GLN A 406 5.02 -11.09 9.98
C GLN A 406 3.80 -11.74 9.33
N CYS A 407 2.70 -11.00 9.15
CA CYS A 407 1.51 -11.53 8.51
C CYS A 407 1.77 -11.93 7.04
N LEU A 408 2.44 -11.07 6.28
CA LEU A 408 2.83 -11.37 4.89
C LEU A 408 3.72 -12.60 4.78
N THR A 409 4.73 -12.71 5.64
CA THR A 409 5.63 -13.87 5.62
C THR A 409 4.94 -15.15 6.11
N GLY A 410 4.02 -15.05 7.07
CA GLY A 410 3.14 -16.16 7.45
C GLY A 410 2.28 -16.67 6.30
N LEU A 411 1.68 -15.76 5.51
CA LEU A 411 0.94 -16.11 4.29
C LEU A 411 1.83 -16.81 3.24
N VAL A 412 3.10 -16.43 3.14
CA VAL A 412 4.07 -17.06 2.22
C VAL A 412 4.50 -18.44 2.73
N GLU A 413 4.61 -18.65 4.04
CA GLU A 413 5.03 -19.92 4.65
C GLU A 413 3.96 -21.01 4.66
N VAL A 414 2.69 -20.65 4.88
CA VAL A 414 1.57 -21.62 4.99
C VAL A 414 1.21 -22.24 3.65
N VAL A 415 1.60 -21.59 2.56
CA VAL A 415 1.24 -22.04 1.23
C VAL A 415 2.35 -22.95 0.68
N PRO A 416 2.06 -24.25 0.46
CA PRO A 416 3.06 -25.16 -0.05
C PRO A 416 3.55 -24.69 -1.42
N PRO A 417 4.85 -24.83 -1.72
CA PRO A 417 5.39 -24.46 -3.02
C PRO A 417 4.64 -25.22 -4.13
N PRO A 418 4.37 -24.57 -5.27
CA PRO A 418 3.72 -25.22 -6.40
C PRO A 418 4.52 -26.47 -6.82
N GLN A 419 3.79 -27.58 -7.03
CA GLN A 419 4.34 -28.89 -7.39
C GLN A 419 4.87 -28.98 -8.83
#